data_AF-A0A9D8X9F4-F1
#
_entry.id   AF-A0A9D8X9F4-F1
#
_cell.length_a   1.000
_cell.length_b   1.000
_cell.length_c   1.000
_cell.angle_alpha   90.00
_cell.angle_beta   90.00
_cell.angle_gamma   90.00
#
_symmetry.space_group_name_H-M   'P 1'
#
loop_
_entity.id
_entity.type
_entity.pdbx_description
1 polymer ?
#
loop_
_entity_poly.entity_id
_entity_poly.type
_entity_poly.pdbx_seq_one_letter_code
_entity_poly.pdbx_strand_id
1 'polypeptide(L)'
;MRHFILTLICAVTATMVSAQNFSEHFANRTLRIDYIFAGNADSQIVALDELASSEGWAGRRVNLDKVPVRGNGEVKMIDSQSGKIIYRTTFSSLFQEWLVTEEATQVTKSFEASFLVPFPKQEAFVEITLLSNEGKKQTSLRHKIDPQDKLIRNMDSRPVASHEYLMKSGTAEECIDIAIVAEGYTSEEMDIFMRDARTACEEIFRYEPFASHKQRFNVVAVKLASKQSDVSVPQEDVWRQTALNSNFHTFYSPRYLTTNSVHLIHDSLAGVDYEHLIILANTDTYGGGGIYNSYTLTTAHNPQFKPVVVHEFGHSFGALADEYFYEQADHTENTYKLGYEPWEQNITTLVDFESKWKDMLDKRTKIPTEPTDKRKDNYTVGVYEGGGYMTKGMYRPAVVCRMRDNVATQFCPVCQRAIERIILYNTEQE
;
A
#
# COMPACT_ATOMS: atom_id res chain seq x y z
N MET A 1 -1.28 72.17 25.07
CA MET A 1 -1.51 71.18 24.00
C MET A 1 -0.18 70.57 23.61
N ARG A 2 0.08 69.30 23.97
CA ARG A 2 1.27 68.55 23.56
C ARG A 2 0.80 67.16 23.14
N HIS A 3 0.84 66.87 21.86
CA HIS A 3 0.35 65.61 21.29
C HIS A 3 1.34 64.48 21.55
N PHE A 4 0.86 63.40 22.15
CA PHE A 4 1.55 62.11 22.20
C PHE A 4 1.08 61.28 21.01
N ILE A 5 2.00 60.88 20.14
CA ILE A 5 1.79 59.88 19.11
C ILE A 5 2.13 58.53 19.74
N LEU A 6 1.15 57.64 19.83
CA LEU A 6 1.34 56.25 20.27
C LEU A 6 1.43 55.37 19.02
N THR A 7 2.62 54.86 18.72
CA THR A 7 2.84 53.88 17.65
C THR A 7 2.64 52.49 18.22
N LEU A 8 1.60 51.78 17.78
CA LEU A 8 1.32 50.39 18.17
C LEU A 8 2.20 49.46 17.32
N ILE A 9 3.19 48.80 17.94
CA ILE A 9 4.00 47.76 17.30
C ILE A 9 3.28 46.43 17.47
N CYS A 10 2.77 45.87 16.37
CA CYS A 10 2.19 44.55 16.32
C CYS A 10 3.33 43.52 16.21
N ALA A 11 3.62 42.79 17.29
CA ALA A 11 4.57 41.69 17.27
C ALA A 11 3.89 40.45 16.66
N VAL A 12 4.22 40.13 15.41
CA VAL A 12 3.87 38.84 14.79
C VAL A 12 4.85 37.80 15.34
N THR A 13 4.39 36.99 16.29
CA THR A 13 5.12 35.79 16.72
C THR A 13 4.98 34.74 15.62
N ALA A 14 6.03 34.60 14.80
CA ALA A 14 6.16 33.48 13.88
C ALA A 14 6.39 32.21 14.72
N THR A 15 5.36 31.37 14.85
CA THR A 15 5.54 30.01 15.35
C THR A 15 6.31 29.23 14.29
N MET A 16 7.61 29.01 14.49
CA MET A 16 8.34 28.02 13.71
C MET A 16 7.75 26.65 14.03
N VAL A 17 7.00 26.09 13.09
CA VAL A 17 6.63 24.67 13.14
C VAL A 17 7.92 23.91 12.87
N SER A 18 8.55 23.40 13.94
CA SER A 18 9.70 22.51 13.79
C SER A 18 9.19 21.15 13.34
N ALA A 19 9.78 20.60 12.27
CA ALA A 19 9.56 19.21 11.89
C ALA A 19 9.92 18.28 13.07
N GLN A 20 9.15 17.21 13.24
CA GLN A 20 9.41 16.21 14.27
C GLN A 20 10.72 15.47 13.95
N ASN A 21 11.63 15.40 14.92
CA ASN A 21 12.88 14.68 14.75
C ASN A 21 12.69 13.20 15.14
N PHE A 22 13.00 12.27 14.23
CA PHE A 22 12.95 10.83 14.48
C PHE A 22 13.64 10.42 15.79
N SER A 23 14.87 10.92 16.00
CA SER A 23 15.72 10.53 17.13
C SER A 23 15.22 11.03 18.48
N GLU A 24 14.25 11.96 18.52
CA GLU A 24 13.63 12.41 19.77
C GLU A 24 12.78 11.30 20.39
N HIS A 25 11.98 10.60 19.57
CA HIS A 25 10.99 9.63 20.04
C HIS A 25 11.38 8.17 19.78
N PHE A 26 12.21 7.91 18.76
CA PHE A 26 12.44 6.56 18.26
C PHE A 26 13.89 6.11 18.36
N ALA A 27 14.08 4.81 18.60
CA ALA A 27 15.34 4.11 18.37
C ALA A 27 15.41 3.67 16.90
N ASN A 28 16.62 3.42 16.38
CA ASN A 28 16.79 2.81 15.05
C ASN A 28 16.52 1.29 15.12
N ARG A 29 15.26 0.95 15.42
CA ARG A 29 14.71 -0.39 15.54
C ARG A 29 13.29 -0.36 15.02
N THR A 30 12.80 -1.52 14.59
CA THR A 30 11.42 -1.70 14.14
C THR A 30 10.63 -2.35 15.27
N LEU A 31 9.46 -1.81 15.57
CA LEU A 31 8.40 -2.50 16.29
C LEU A 31 7.42 -3.04 15.25
N ARG A 32 7.38 -4.36 15.10
CA ARG A 32 6.33 -5.04 14.34
C ARG A 32 5.17 -5.32 15.28
N ILE A 33 3.97 -4.99 14.82
CA ILE A 33 2.73 -5.23 15.55
C ILE A 33 1.83 -6.10 14.70
N ASP A 34 1.57 -7.31 15.18
CA ASP A 34 0.68 -8.26 14.54
C ASP A 34 -0.71 -8.13 15.16
N TYR A 35 -1.71 -8.04 14.30
CA TYR A 35 -3.10 -8.01 14.66
C TYR A 35 -3.84 -9.14 13.96
N ILE A 36 -4.98 -9.48 14.55
CA ILE A 36 -6.05 -10.21 13.90
C ILE A 36 -7.21 -9.25 13.66
N PHE A 37 -7.62 -9.12 12.40
CA PHE A 37 -8.89 -8.50 12.03
C PHE A 37 -9.93 -9.60 11.95
N ALA A 38 -10.99 -9.51 12.74
CA ALA A 38 -12.06 -10.50 12.71
C ALA A 38 -13.42 -9.83 12.61
N GLY A 39 -14.39 -10.54 12.03
CA GLY A 39 -15.72 -10.01 11.85
C GLY A 39 -16.48 -10.64 10.71
N ASN A 40 -17.55 -9.94 10.35
CA ASN A 40 -18.50 -10.23 9.28
C ASN A 40 -19.01 -8.88 8.73
N ALA A 41 -19.96 -8.90 7.79
CA ALA A 41 -20.51 -7.69 7.18
C ALA A 41 -21.09 -6.68 8.19
N ASP A 42 -21.61 -7.14 9.34
CA ASP A 42 -22.28 -6.30 10.32
C ASP A 42 -21.37 -5.81 11.46
N SER A 43 -20.33 -6.56 11.81
CA SER A 43 -19.50 -6.30 12.98
C SER A 43 -18.03 -6.65 12.74
N GLN A 44 -17.13 -5.76 13.18
CA GLN A 44 -15.69 -5.93 13.05
C GLN A 44 -14.98 -5.66 14.38
N ILE A 45 -13.94 -6.44 14.66
CA ILE A 45 -13.06 -6.33 15.83
C ILE A 45 -11.60 -6.41 15.38
N VAL A 46 -10.75 -5.68 16.08
CA VAL A 46 -9.29 -5.80 15.96
C VAL A 46 -8.74 -6.30 17.29
N ALA A 47 -7.94 -7.36 17.25
CA ALA A 47 -7.23 -7.89 18.41
C ALA A 47 -5.72 -7.80 18.17
N LEU A 48 -4.95 -7.43 19.19
CA LEU A 48 -3.50 -7.57 19.19
C LEU A 48 -3.17 -9.05 19.30
N ASP A 49 -2.31 -9.55 18.40
CA ASP A 49 -1.80 -10.92 18.43
C ASP A 49 -0.43 -10.94 19.12
N GLU A 50 0.57 -10.32 18.49
CA GLU A 50 1.94 -10.32 18.98
C GLU A 50 2.67 -8.98 18.71
N LEU A 51 3.67 -8.71 19.55
CA LEU A 51 4.65 -7.65 19.34
C LEU A 51 6.03 -8.28 19.10
N ALA A 52 6.73 -7.80 18.07
CA ALA A 52 8.10 -8.20 17.78
C ALA A 52 8.99 -6.99 17.54
N SER A 53 10.28 -7.14 17.79
CA SER A 53 11.29 -6.11 17.51
C SER A 53 12.45 -6.65 16.71
N SER A 54 13.01 -5.81 15.85
CA SER A 54 14.24 -6.09 15.12
C SER A 54 15.16 -4.86 15.07
N GLU A 55 16.46 -5.08 14.92
CA GLU A 55 17.44 -4.06 14.58
C GLU A 55 17.10 -3.36 13.25
N GLY A 56 17.40 -2.08 13.17
CA GLY A 56 17.13 -1.25 12.00
C GLY A 56 15.69 -0.74 11.92
N TRP A 57 15.53 0.41 11.26
CA TRP A 57 14.25 0.97 10.84
C TRP A 57 14.41 1.45 9.39
N ALA A 58 13.80 0.70 8.46
CA ALA A 58 13.80 0.99 7.03
C ALA A 58 12.72 2.00 6.61
N GLY A 59 11.78 2.29 7.51
CA GLY A 59 10.71 3.23 7.20
C GLY A 59 11.15 4.69 7.15
N ARG A 60 10.28 5.55 6.65
CA ARG A 60 10.50 7.00 6.60
C ARG A 60 10.95 7.61 7.94
N ARG A 61 11.78 8.65 7.84
CA ARG A 61 12.20 9.52 8.97
C ARG A 61 11.68 10.95 8.87
N VAL A 62 10.87 11.21 7.86
CA VAL A 62 10.20 12.48 7.57
C VAL A 62 8.68 12.30 7.69
N ASN A 63 7.94 13.40 7.84
CA ASN A 63 6.46 13.39 7.84
C ASN A 63 5.86 12.37 8.82
N LEU A 64 6.50 12.18 9.98
CA LEU A 64 6.17 11.10 10.92
C LEU A 64 4.72 11.18 11.43
N ASP A 65 4.19 12.38 11.62
CA ASP A 65 2.83 12.65 12.12
C ASP A 65 1.79 12.97 11.02
N LYS A 66 2.17 12.80 9.75
CA LYS A 66 1.31 12.98 8.57
C LYS A 66 1.02 11.64 7.89
N VAL A 67 0.11 11.66 6.91
CA VAL A 67 -0.22 10.52 6.05
C VAL A 67 -0.42 11.05 4.62
N PRO A 68 0.00 10.33 3.57
CA PRO A 68 -0.08 10.84 2.20
C PRO A 68 -1.47 10.69 1.59
N VAL A 69 -2.22 9.69 2.05
CA VAL A 69 -3.60 9.37 1.67
C VAL A 69 -4.34 8.85 2.88
N ARG A 70 -5.67 8.76 2.82
CA ARG A 70 -6.49 8.27 3.95
C ARG A 70 -6.36 6.75 4.16
N GLY A 71 -6.35 5.98 3.06
CA GLY A 71 -6.52 4.53 3.10
C GLY A 71 -7.88 4.09 3.69
N ASN A 72 -8.01 2.78 3.87
CA ASN A 72 -9.13 2.14 4.56
C ASN A 72 -8.79 1.77 6.01
N GLY A 73 -7.57 2.00 6.46
CA GLY A 73 -7.16 1.84 7.83
C GLY A 73 -6.01 2.76 8.18
N GLU A 74 -5.84 3.01 9.47
CA GLU A 74 -4.78 3.86 10.00
C GLU A 74 -4.20 3.27 11.28
N VAL A 75 -2.87 3.32 11.39
CA VAL A 75 -2.13 3.10 12.64
C VAL A 75 -1.52 4.43 13.07
N LYS A 76 -1.80 4.85 14.30
CA LYS A 76 -1.20 6.02 14.94
C LYS A 76 -0.43 5.61 16.19
N MET A 77 0.76 6.15 16.39
CA MET A 77 1.50 6.08 17.65
C MET A 77 1.46 7.43 18.36
N ILE A 78 1.14 7.41 19.65
CA ILE A 78 0.95 8.58 20.49
C ILE A 78 1.87 8.46 21.70
N ASP A 79 2.71 9.47 21.91
CA ASP A 79 3.57 9.54 23.09
C ASP A 79 2.72 9.59 24.37
N SER A 80 3.02 8.71 25.33
CA SER A 80 2.16 8.55 26.52
C SER A 80 2.20 9.74 27.48
N GLN A 81 3.29 10.52 27.48
CA GLN A 81 3.49 11.63 28.41
C GLN A 81 2.90 12.93 27.87
N SER A 82 3.20 13.25 26.61
CA SER A 82 2.80 14.49 25.95
C SER A 82 1.45 14.40 25.24
N GLY A 83 0.98 13.18 24.92
CA GLY A 83 -0.23 12.96 24.12
C GLY A 83 -0.10 13.35 22.64
N LYS A 84 1.11 13.69 22.18
CA LYS A 84 1.37 14.03 20.77
C LYS A 84 1.39 12.77 19.91
N ILE A 85 0.85 12.89 18.70
CA ILE A 85 1.06 11.88 17.66
C ILE A 85 2.53 11.96 17.24
N ILE A 86 3.22 10.83 17.29
CA ILE A 86 4.64 10.73 16.97
C ILE A 86 4.91 9.85 15.73
N TYR A 87 3.95 9.02 15.31
CA TYR A 87 4.03 8.28 14.06
C TYR A 87 2.62 8.00 13.52
N ARG A 88 2.45 7.98 12.19
CA ARG A 88 1.23 7.54 11.51
C ARG A 88 1.57 6.72 10.26
N THR A 89 0.72 5.76 9.94
CA THR A 89 0.70 5.11 8.62
C THR A 89 -0.71 4.69 8.29
N THR A 90 -1.02 4.56 7.01
CA THR A 90 -2.34 4.19 6.46
C THR A 90 -2.22 2.98 5.57
N PHE A 91 -3.31 2.24 5.41
CA PHE A 91 -3.31 0.98 4.68
C PHE A 91 -4.71 0.64 4.14
N SER A 92 -4.79 -0.40 3.33
CA SER A 92 -6.00 -1.19 3.06
C SER A 92 -5.72 -2.66 3.39
N SER A 93 -6.73 -3.52 3.43
CA SER A 93 -6.53 -4.92 3.80
C SER A 93 -7.43 -5.89 3.04
N LEU A 94 -6.95 -7.12 2.85
CA LEU A 94 -7.71 -8.21 2.25
C LEU A 94 -8.98 -8.54 3.07
N PHE A 95 -8.93 -8.32 4.39
CA PHE A 95 -10.12 -8.39 5.25
C PHE A 95 -11.23 -7.43 4.79
N GLN A 96 -10.88 -6.18 4.44
CA GLN A 96 -11.88 -5.18 4.05
C GLN A 96 -12.48 -5.46 2.67
N GLU A 97 -11.73 -6.09 1.77
CA GLU A 97 -12.31 -6.62 0.53
C GLU A 97 -13.24 -7.80 0.81
N TRP A 98 -12.85 -8.71 1.70
CA TRP A 98 -13.71 -9.82 2.10
C TRP A 98 -15.05 -9.36 2.69
N LEU A 99 -15.07 -8.27 3.46
CA LEU A 99 -16.27 -7.73 4.11
C LEU A 99 -17.41 -7.37 3.15
N VAL A 100 -17.13 -7.12 1.87
CA VAL A 100 -18.16 -6.80 0.86
C VAL A 100 -18.61 -8.02 0.04
N THR A 101 -18.08 -9.20 0.35
CA THR A 101 -18.48 -10.46 -0.30
C THR A 101 -19.76 -11.04 0.32
N GLU A 102 -20.44 -11.91 -0.42
CA GLU A 102 -21.61 -12.64 0.10
C GLU A 102 -21.25 -13.51 1.32
N GLU A 103 -20.06 -14.12 1.32
CA GLU A 103 -19.59 -14.98 2.43
C GLU A 103 -19.59 -14.22 3.76
N ALA A 104 -19.20 -12.95 3.77
CA ALA A 104 -19.17 -12.11 4.97
C ALA A 104 -20.56 -11.86 5.58
N THR A 105 -21.65 -12.08 4.84
CA THR A 105 -23.02 -12.03 5.39
C THR A 105 -23.43 -13.31 6.11
N GLN A 106 -22.66 -14.40 5.95
CA GLN A 106 -23.02 -15.74 6.41
C GLN A 106 -22.10 -16.27 7.52
N VAL A 107 -20.86 -15.80 7.59
CA VAL A 107 -19.86 -16.32 8.52
C VAL A 107 -18.97 -15.22 9.08
N THR A 108 -18.47 -15.44 10.29
CA THR A 108 -17.43 -14.60 10.90
C THR A 108 -16.07 -15.23 10.65
N LYS A 109 -15.14 -14.48 10.05
CA LYS A 109 -13.76 -14.92 9.76
C LYS A 109 -12.75 -14.00 10.42
N SER A 110 -11.49 -14.44 10.39
CA SER A 110 -10.34 -13.69 10.86
C SER A 110 -9.24 -13.67 9.80
N PHE A 111 -8.49 -12.57 9.77
CA PHE A 111 -7.39 -12.31 8.84
C PHE A 111 -6.20 -11.75 9.60
N GLU A 112 -5.01 -12.22 9.24
CA GLU A 112 -3.75 -11.70 9.76
C GLU A 112 -3.45 -10.32 9.17
N ALA A 113 -2.93 -9.41 9.99
CA ALA A 113 -2.39 -8.13 9.56
C ALA A 113 -1.14 -7.79 10.37
N SER A 114 -0.13 -7.22 9.72
CA SER A 114 1.13 -6.84 10.36
C SER A 114 1.49 -5.42 9.96
N PHE A 115 1.98 -4.64 10.92
CA PHE A 115 2.43 -3.27 10.69
C PHE A 115 3.81 -3.04 11.27
N LEU A 116 4.67 -2.41 10.47
CA LEU A 116 5.98 -1.97 10.89
C LEU A 116 5.90 -0.49 11.31
N VAL A 117 6.27 -0.21 12.55
CA VAL A 117 6.34 1.15 13.10
C VAL A 117 7.71 1.37 13.77
N PRO A 118 8.20 2.61 13.87
CA PRO A 118 9.49 2.85 14.52
C PRO A 118 9.40 2.54 16.01
N PHE A 119 10.43 1.90 16.55
CA PHE A 119 10.43 1.45 17.95
C PHE A 119 10.55 2.64 18.92
N PRO A 120 9.58 2.85 19.83
CA PRO A 120 9.58 4.02 20.70
C PRO A 120 10.62 3.89 21.82
N LYS A 121 11.24 5.02 22.20
CA LYS A 121 12.18 5.09 23.34
C LYS A 121 11.49 5.12 24.70
N GLN A 122 10.24 5.56 24.73
CA GLN A 122 9.42 5.71 25.93
C GLN A 122 8.09 4.99 25.73
N GLU A 123 7.31 4.86 26.79
CA GLU A 123 5.96 4.30 26.68
C GLU A 123 5.11 5.11 25.69
N ALA A 124 4.35 4.42 24.86
CA ALA A 124 3.46 5.01 23.87
C ALA A 124 2.12 4.26 23.81
N PHE A 125 1.11 4.89 23.23
CA PHE A 125 -0.11 4.22 22.80
C PHE A 125 -0.08 3.99 21.30
N VAL A 126 -0.49 2.81 20.87
CA VAL A 126 -0.80 2.55 19.47
C VAL A 126 -2.31 2.45 19.33
N GLU A 127 -2.87 3.20 18.39
CA GLU A 127 -4.27 3.12 17.98
C GLU A 127 -4.34 2.70 16.53
N ILE A 128 -5.00 1.57 16.28
CA ILE A 128 -5.35 1.09 14.94
C ILE A 128 -6.84 1.27 14.72
N THR A 129 -7.22 1.86 13.58
CA THR A 129 -8.62 2.12 13.20
C THR A 129 -8.88 1.56 11.81
N LEU A 130 -9.98 0.82 11.66
CA LEU A 130 -10.52 0.43 10.36
C LEU A 130 -11.61 1.41 9.95
N LEU A 131 -11.56 1.86 8.70
CA LEU A 131 -12.47 2.80 8.07
C LEU A 131 -13.17 2.11 6.90
N SER A 132 -14.45 2.42 6.70
CA SER A 132 -15.13 2.07 5.47
C SER A 132 -14.60 2.91 4.29
N ASN A 133 -14.97 2.52 3.06
CA ASN A 133 -14.62 3.29 1.87
C ASN A 133 -15.18 4.73 1.93
N GLU A 134 -16.25 4.98 2.69
CA GLU A 134 -16.80 6.32 2.95
C GLU A 134 -16.05 7.11 4.04
N GLY A 135 -15.01 6.54 4.65
CA GLY A 135 -14.25 7.18 5.73
C GLY A 135 -14.91 7.09 7.10
N LYS A 136 -15.92 6.22 7.28
CA LYS A 136 -16.56 6.01 8.58
C LYS A 136 -15.80 4.96 9.37
N LYS A 137 -15.57 5.23 10.66
CA LYS A 137 -14.96 4.27 11.57
C LYS A 137 -15.84 3.02 11.71
N GLN A 138 -15.27 1.87 11.35
CA GLN A 138 -15.86 0.56 11.56
C GLN A 138 -15.50 0.03 12.96
N THR A 139 -14.22 0.00 13.28
CA THR A 139 -13.71 -0.48 14.57
C THR A 139 -12.34 0.11 14.88
N SER A 140 -11.88 -0.04 16.12
CA SER A 140 -10.53 0.35 16.53
C SER A 140 -10.06 -0.40 17.75
N LEU A 141 -8.75 -0.53 17.88
CA LEU A 141 -8.08 -0.95 19.11
C LEU A 141 -7.05 0.10 19.51
N ARG A 142 -7.05 0.49 20.79
CA ARG A 142 -5.97 1.26 21.40
C ARG A 142 -5.33 0.45 22.50
N HIS A 143 -4.02 0.28 22.44
CA HIS A 143 -3.24 -0.45 23.45
C HIS A 143 -1.93 0.27 23.77
N LYS A 144 -1.31 -0.09 24.89
CA LYS A 144 -0.07 0.52 25.38
C LYS A 144 1.12 -0.32 24.92
N ILE A 145 2.15 0.36 24.43
CA ILE A 145 3.47 -0.20 24.19
C ILE A 145 4.40 0.28 25.31
N ASP A 146 4.90 -0.66 26.10
CA ASP A 146 6.04 -0.44 26.99
C ASP A 146 7.30 -1.00 26.29
N PRO A 147 8.27 -0.16 25.88
CA PRO A 147 9.48 -0.63 25.20
C PRO A 147 10.36 -1.57 26.05
N GLN A 148 10.08 -1.70 27.36
CA GLN A 148 10.78 -2.61 28.26
C GLN A 148 10.06 -3.95 28.45
N ASP A 149 8.87 -4.12 27.87
CA ASP A 149 8.09 -5.37 27.97
C ASP A 149 8.91 -6.55 27.45
N LYS A 150 9.00 -7.59 28.30
CA LYS A 150 9.76 -8.82 28.02
C LYS A 150 9.06 -9.73 27.02
N LEU A 151 7.79 -9.49 26.74
CA LEU A 151 7.01 -10.23 25.75
C LEU A 151 7.08 -9.63 24.34
N ILE A 152 7.75 -8.47 24.15
CA ILE A 152 8.13 -8.02 22.82
C ILE A 152 9.23 -8.97 22.31
N ARG A 153 8.87 -9.85 21.38
CA ARG A 153 9.75 -10.88 20.85
C ARG A 153 10.94 -10.23 20.13
N ASN A 154 12.16 -10.53 20.55
CA ASN A 154 13.35 -10.09 19.82
C ASN A 154 13.62 -11.04 18.63
N MET A 155 13.67 -10.47 17.42
CA MET A 155 13.87 -11.19 16.17
C MET A 155 15.33 -11.15 15.68
N ASP A 156 16.23 -10.42 16.36
CA ASP A 156 17.62 -10.18 15.94
C ASP A 156 18.44 -11.47 15.80
N SER A 157 18.09 -12.52 16.55
CA SER A 157 18.77 -13.81 16.49
C SER A 157 18.21 -14.76 15.42
N ARG A 158 17.15 -14.38 14.69
CA ARG A 158 16.61 -15.23 13.64
C ARG A 158 17.56 -15.29 12.44
N PRO A 159 17.70 -16.45 11.78
CA PRO A 159 18.42 -16.52 10.52
C PRO A 159 17.78 -15.58 9.50
N VAL A 160 18.58 -14.69 8.94
CA VAL A 160 18.15 -13.80 7.86
C VAL A 160 18.01 -14.63 6.59
N ALA A 161 16.88 -14.48 5.89
CA ALA A 161 16.67 -15.15 4.61
C ALA A 161 17.77 -14.78 3.61
N SER A 162 18.18 -15.74 2.76
CA SER A 162 19.13 -15.45 1.69
C SER A 162 18.55 -14.39 0.75
N HIS A 163 19.32 -13.35 0.46
CA HIS A 163 18.84 -12.24 -0.36
C HIS A 163 19.97 -11.57 -1.14
N GLU A 164 19.61 -10.84 -2.19
CA GLU A 164 20.53 -10.09 -3.04
C GLU A 164 19.91 -8.75 -3.45
N TYR A 165 20.67 -7.66 -3.36
CA TYR A 165 20.22 -6.36 -3.85
C TYR A 165 20.28 -6.33 -5.39
N LEU A 166 19.12 -6.11 -6.01
CA LEU A 166 19.01 -5.81 -7.44
C LEU A 166 19.32 -4.34 -7.73
N MET A 167 19.03 -3.48 -6.76
CA MET A 167 19.31 -2.06 -6.79
C MET A 167 19.58 -1.57 -5.37
N LYS A 168 20.64 -0.80 -5.17
CA LYS A 168 20.95 -0.18 -3.88
C LYS A 168 21.44 1.25 -4.12
N SER A 169 20.52 2.20 -4.03
CA SER A 169 20.81 3.62 -4.32
C SER A 169 21.37 4.35 -3.11
N GLY A 170 21.08 3.88 -1.89
CA GLY A 170 21.49 4.53 -0.65
C GLY A 170 21.30 3.65 0.57
N THR A 171 21.27 4.27 1.75
CA THR A 171 20.93 3.58 2.99
C THR A 171 19.41 3.41 3.13
N ALA A 172 18.97 2.49 4.01
CA ALA A 172 17.55 2.33 4.35
C ALA A 172 16.94 3.55 5.07
N GLU A 173 17.76 4.51 5.51
CA GLU A 173 17.27 5.76 6.10
C GLU A 173 16.89 6.82 5.06
N GLU A 174 17.41 6.69 3.83
CA GLU A 174 17.35 7.70 2.77
C GLU A 174 16.55 7.24 1.54
N CYS A 175 16.36 5.94 1.39
CA CYS A 175 15.71 5.31 0.24
C CYS A 175 14.50 4.50 0.68
N ILE A 176 13.55 4.39 -0.24
CA ILE A 176 12.40 3.49 -0.12
C ILE A 176 12.87 2.06 -0.36
N ASP A 177 12.67 1.16 0.59
CA ASP A 177 13.12 -0.24 0.50
C ASP A 177 12.00 -1.18 0.01
N ILE A 178 12.20 -1.79 -1.16
CA ILE A 178 11.27 -2.78 -1.74
C ILE A 178 11.88 -4.18 -1.63
N ALA A 179 11.16 -5.11 -0.99
CA ALA A 179 11.49 -6.53 -1.02
C ALA A 179 10.66 -7.26 -2.09
N ILE A 180 11.35 -7.89 -3.05
CA ILE A 180 10.78 -8.84 -4.00
C ILE A 180 10.98 -10.24 -3.42
N VAL A 181 9.91 -11.01 -3.25
CA VAL A 181 9.92 -12.26 -2.48
C VAL A 181 9.49 -13.44 -3.34
N ALA A 182 10.22 -14.56 -3.24
CA ALA A 182 9.89 -15.79 -3.95
C ALA A 182 8.69 -16.52 -3.31
N GLU A 183 7.72 -16.93 -4.14
CA GLU A 183 6.62 -17.81 -3.75
C GLU A 183 6.43 -18.91 -4.80
N GLY A 184 6.32 -20.17 -4.34
CA GLY A 184 6.22 -21.34 -5.23
C GLY A 184 7.52 -21.71 -5.97
N TYR A 185 8.68 -21.14 -5.61
CA TYR A 185 9.98 -21.54 -6.15
C TYR A 185 10.71 -22.46 -5.18
N THR A 186 11.14 -23.65 -5.60
CA THR A 186 12.01 -24.51 -4.78
C THR A 186 13.44 -23.97 -4.72
N SER A 187 14.28 -24.55 -3.86
CA SER A 187 15.70 -24.19 -3.75
C SER A 187 16.45 -24.28 -5.09
N GLU A 188 16.09 -25.25 -5.94
CA GLU A 188 16.66 -25.48 -7.26
C GLU A 188 16.19 -24.45 -8.31
N GLU A 189 15.11 -23.73 -8.02
CA GLU A 189 14.49 -22.76 -8.93
C GLU A 189 14.87 -21.31 -8.60
N MET A 190 15.75 -21.08 -7.61
CA MET A 190 16.12 -19.72 -7.17
C MET A 190 16.81 -18.89 -8.28
N ASP A 191 17.49 -19.51 -9.24
CA ASP A 191 18.03 -18.82 -10.41
C ASP A 191 16.94 -18.37 -11.40
N ILE A 192 15.78 -19.04 -11.40
CA ILE A 192 14.59 -18.61 -12.14
C ILE A 192 14.01 -17.38 -11.42
N PHE A 193 13.75 -17.51 -10.11
CA PHE A 193 13.27 -16.39 -9.28
C PHE A 193 14.14 -15.13 -9.43
N MET A 194 15.46 -15.25 -9.38
CA MET A 194 16.34 -14.08 -9.53
C MET A 194 16.23 -13.39 -10.89
N ARG A 195 15.94 -14.14 -11.97
CA ARG A 195 15.67 -13.55 -13.29
C ARG A 195 14.32 -12.85 -13.33
N ASP A 196 13.30 -13.43 -12.70
CA ASP A 196 11.97 -12.86 -12.60
C ASP A 196 11.98 -11.58 -11.76
N ALA A 197 12.68 -11.59 -10.63
CA ALA A 197 12.86 -10.42 -9.76
C ALA A 197 13.61 -9.28 -10.47
N ARG A 198 14.66 -9.58 -11.25
CA ARG A 198 15.31 -8.59 -12.12
C ARG A 198 14.34 -8.03 -13.16
N THR A 199 13.52 -8.89 -13.76
CA THR A 199 12.52 -8.48 -14.75
C THR A 199 11.46 -7.55 -14.15
N ALA A 200 10.93 -7.85 -12.95
CA ALA A 200 10.03 -6.96 -12.22
C ALA A 200 10.68 -5.62 -11.88
N CYS A 201 11.89 -5.65 -11.32
CA CYS A 201 12.65 -4.45 -10.99
C CYS A 201 12.85 -3.56 -12.24
N GLU A 202 13.38 -4.13 -13.32
CA GLU A 202 13.58 -3.41 -14.58
C GLU A 202 12.28 -2.85 -15.15
N GLU A 203 11.19 -3.62 -15.11
CA GLU A 203 9.91 -3.17 -15.65
C GLU A 203 9.33 -2.02 -14.82
N ILE A 204 9.29 -2.10 -13.49
CA ILE A 204 8.78 -1.02 -12.62
C ILE A 204 9.53 0.30 -12.88
N PHE A 205 10.86 0.26 -12.89
CA PHE A 205 11.68 1.45 -13.09
C PHE A 205 11.78 1.92 -14.55
N ARG A 206 10.99 1.35 -15.47
CA ARG A 206 10.75 1.92 -16.82
C ARG A 206 9.56 2.88 -16.85
N TYR A 207 8.66 2.84 -15.87
CA TYR A 207 7.48 3.70 -15.84
C TYR A 207 7.80 4.97 -15.07
N GLU A 208 7.35 6.11 -15.58
CA GLU A 208 7.33 7.34 -14.79
C GLU A 208 6.22 7.27 -13.73
N PRO A 209 6.44 7.82 -12.53
CA PRO A 209 7.62 8.56 -12.08
C PRO A 209 8.74 7.70 -11.47
N PHE A 210 8.58 6.37 -11.40
CA PHE A 210 9.63 5.50 -10.83
C PHE A 210 10.97 5.66 -11.55
N ALA A 211 10.94 5.80 -12.88
CA ALA A 211 12.15 5.97 -13.70
C ALA A 211 12.97 7.21 -13.31
N SER A 212 12.34 8.38 -13.17
CA SER A 212 13.00 9.64 -12.78
C SER A 212 13.38 9.70 -11.29
N HIS A 213 12.76 8.87 -10.44
CA HIS A 213 13.04 8.79 -9.00
C HIS A 213 13.82 7.53 -8.60
N LYS A 214 14.40 6.78 -9.54
CA LYS A 214 15.07 5.49 -9.30
C LYS A 214 16.11 5.53 -8.16
N GLN A 215 16.83 6.63 -8.04
CA GLN A 215 17.84 6.90 -6.99
C GLN A 215 17.27 6.96 -5.56
N ARG A 216 15.95 7.01 -5.39
CA ARG A 216 15.27 7.04 -4.09
C ARG A 216 14.85 5.67 -3.61
N PHE A 217 15.25 4.60 -4.30
CA PHE A 217 14.81 3.25 -3.98
C PHE A 217 15.99 2.30 -3.79
N ASN A 218 15.79 1.33 -2.92
CA ASN A 218 16.53 0.08 -2.92
C ASN A 218 15.56 -1.06 -3.28
N VAL A 219 16.08 -2.09 -3.96
CA VAL A 219 15.33 -3.31 -4.27
C VAL A 219 16.16 -4.52 -3.88
N VAL A 220 15.62 -5.33 -2.98
CA VAL A 220 16.21 -6.58 -2.52
C VAL A 220 15.35 -7.76 -2.97
N ALA A 221 15.98 -8.78 -3.58
CA ALA A 221 15.33 -10.03 -3.92
C ALA A 221 15.60 -11.06 -2.81
N VAL A 222 14.53 -11.57 -2.18
CA VAL A 222 14.59 -12.50 -1.05
C VAL A 222 14.20 -13.91 -1.50
N LYS A 223 15.17 -14.83 -1.36
CA LYS A 223 15.12 -16.22 -1.82
C LYS A 223 14.45 -17.12 -0.79
N LEU A 224 13.11 -17.05 -0.70
CA LEU A 224 12.33 -17.95 0.15
C LEU A 224 11.99 -19.24 -0.59
N ALA A 225 12.66 -20.33 -0.22
CA ALA A 225 12.42 -21.63 -0.84
C ALA A 225 11.08 -22.24 -0.39
N SER A 226 10.25 -22.56 -1.37
CA SER A 226 9.05 -23.38 -1.24
C SER A 226 9.41 -24.87 -1.24
N LYS A 227 8.60 -25.71 -0.58
CA LYS A 227 8.79 -27.17 -0.63
C LYS A 227 8.34 -27.76 -1.96
N GLN A 228 7.37 -27.12 -2.61
CA GLN A 228 6.84 -27.52 -3.90
C GLN A 228 6.91 -26.33 -4.88
N SER A 229 7.18 -26.65 -6.14
CA SER A 229 7.08 -25.71 -7.25
C SER A 229 5.62 -25.38 -7.55
N ASP A 230 5.36 -24.18 -8.08
CA ASP A 230 4.03 -23.61 -8.40
C ASP A 230 3.19 -23.30 -7.15
N VAL A 231 2.00 -22.72 -7.31
CA VAL A 231 1.10 -22.30 -6.21
C VAL A 231 -0.19 -23.11 -6.15
N SER A 232 -0.99 -22.95 -5.09
CA SER A 232 -2.23 -23.70 -4.90
C SER A 232 -3.33 -23.20 -5.85
N VAL A 233 -4.10 -24.13 -6.42
CA VAL A 233 -5.25 -23.87 -7.30
C VAL A 233 -6.47 -24.64 -6.75
N PRO A 234 -7.20 -24.05 -5.78
CA PRO A 234 -8.30 -24.74 -5.08
C PRO A 234 -9.41 -25.23 -6.00
N GLN A 235 -9.71 -24.51 -7.08
CA GLN A 235 -10.73 -24.90 -8.06
C GLN A 235 -10.43 -26.25 -8.75
N GLU A 236 -9.16 -26.65 -8.78
CA GLU A 236 -8.67 -27.91 -9.35
C GLU A 236 -8.33 -28.95 -8.28
N ASP A 237 -8.69 -28.71 -7.02
CA ASP A 237 -8.29 -29.53 -5.85
C ASP A 237 -6.76 -29.66 -5.68
N VAL A 238 -5.99 -28.68 -6.19
CA VAL A 238 -4.53 -28.66 -6.08
C VAL A 238 -4.10 -27.76 -4.90
N TRP A 239 -3.54 -28.38 -3.87
CA TRP A 239 -2.98 -27.70 -2.70
C TRP A 239 -1.49 -27.98 -2.56
N ARG A 240 -0.69 -26.92 -2.49
CA ARG A 240 0.77 -26.99 -2.47
C ARG A 240 1.34 -26.41 -1.18
N GLN A 241 2.45 -26.98 -0.73
CA GLN A 241 3.26 -26.49 0.39
C GLN A 241 4.29 -25.47 -0.10
N THR A 242 3.87 -24.22 -0.20
CA THR A 242 4.72 -23.12 -0.66
C THR A 242 5.24 -22.27 0.50
N ALA A 243 6.16 -21.34 0.22
CA ALA A 243 6.80 -20.51 1.23
C ALA A 243 5.80 -19.62 1.98
N LEU A 244 4.80 -19.09 1.26
CA LEU A 244 3.85 -18.10 1.77
C LEU A 244 2.39 -18.55 1.68
N ASN A 245 2.12 -19.83 1.39
CA ASN A 245 0.78 -20.42 1.33
C ASN A 245 -0.21 -19.66 0.43
N SER A 246 0.25 -19.12 -0.70
CA SER A 246 -0.63 -18.43 -1.65
C SER A 246 -1.56 -19.41 -2.37
N ASN A 247 -2.73 -18.90 -2.76
CA ASN A 247 -3.71 -19.65 -3.53
C ASN A 247 -4.54 -18.76 -4.47
N PHE A 248 -4.87 -19.29 -5.64
CA PHE A 248 -5.90 -18.74 -6.52
C PHE A 248 -7.29 -18.93 -5.92
N HIS A 249 -8.31 -18.41 -6.60
CA HIS A 249 -9.71 -18.59 -6.22
C HIS A 249 -10.08 -17.89 -4.90
N THR A 250 -9.32 -16.84 -4.53
CA THR A 250 -9.65 -15.99 -3.38
C THR A 250 -11.03 -15.38 -3.58
N PHE A 251 -11.90 -15.50 -2.57
CA PHE A 251 -13.31 -15.09 -2.61
C PHE A 251 -14.10 -15.67 -3.78
N TYR A 252 -13.73 -16.88 -4.21
CA TYR A 252 -14.31 -17.58 -5.36
C TYR A 252 -14.09 -16.88 -6.71
N SER A 253 -13.18 -15.90 -6.78
CA SER A 253 -12.74 -15.27 -8.03
C SER A 253 -11.57 -16.07 -8.63
N PRO A 254 -11.74 -16.76 -9.78
CA PRO A 254 -10.75 -17.73 -10.27
C PRO A 254 -9.32 -17.21 -10.41
N ARG A 255 -9.18 -15.94 -10.79
CA ARG A 255 -7.86 -15.33 -11.04
C ARG A 255 -7.29 -14.59 -9.84
N TYR A 256 -8.04 -14.52 -8.73
CA TYR A 256 -7.60 -13.76 -7.59
C TYR A 256 -6.64 -14.60 -6.74
N LEU A 257 -5.35 -14.27 -6.86
CA LEU A 257 -4.24 -14.94 -6.19
C LEU A 257 -3.80 -14.09 -5.01
N THR A 258 -3.98 -14.60 -3.79
CA THR A 258 -3.63 -13.90 -2.54
C THR A 258 -2.95 -14.85 -1.56
N THR A 259 -2.47 -14.31 -0.44
CA THR A 259 -2.13 -15.09 0.76
C THR A 259 -2.69 -14.43 2.03
N ASN A 260 -3.26 -15.26 2.91
CA ASN A 260 -3.68 -14.84 4.25
C ASN A 260 -2.59 -15.02 5.31
N SER A 261 -1.43 -15.59 4.94
CA SER A 261 -0.30 -15.86 5.87
C SER A 261 0.58 -14.62 6.03
N VAL A 262 0.00 -13.49 6.43
CA VAL A 262 0.70 -12.20 6.54
C VAL A 262 1.78 -12.25 7.60
N HIS A 263 1.50 -12.85 8.76
CA HIS A 263 2.50 -12.98 9.83
C HIS A 263 3.71 -13.78 9.36
N LEU A 264 3.49 -14.82 8.55
CA LEU A 264 4.56 -15.63 7.96
C LEU A 264 5.45 -14.82 7.01
N ILE A 265 4.87 -13.96 6.16
CA ILE A 265 5.64 -13.07 5.27
C ILE A 265 6.62 -12.24 6.09
N HIS A 266 6.12 -11.53 7.10
CA HIS A 266 6.95 -10.65 7.91
C HIS A 266 7.94 -11.43 8.80
N ASP A 267 7.61 -12.66 9.21
CA ASP A 267 8.51 -13.54 9.93
C ASP A 267 9.70 -13.98 9.08
N SER A 268 9.45 -14.26 7.79
CA SER A 268 10.47 -14.66 6.82
C SER A 268 11.37 -13.51 6.38
N LEU A 269 10.92 -12.27 6.53
CA LEU A 269 11.67 -11.06 6.17
C LEU A 269 12.37 -10.39 7.36
N ALA A 270 12.28 -10.98 8.55
CA ALA A 270 12.99 -10.46 9.72
C ALA A 270 14.50 -10.35 9.44
N GLY A 271 15.05 -9.15 9.65
CA GLY A 271 16.47 -8.84 9.40
C GLY A 271 16.81 -8.43 7.96
N VAL A 272 15.82 -8.32 7.07
CA VAL A 272 15.96 -7.64 5.77
C VAL A 272 15.35 -6.24 5.91
N ASP A 273 16.01 -5.20 5.38
CA ASP A 273 15.43 -3.86 5.29
C ASP A 273 14.34 -3.84 4.20
N TYR A 274 13.09 -3.52 4.57
CA TYR A 274 11.97 -3.35 3.64
C TYR A 274 10.86 -2.47 4.22
N GLU A 275 10.13 -1.82 3.32
CA GLU A 275 8.89 -1.09 3.58
C GLU A 275 7.74 -1.61 2.72
N HIS A 276 8.02 -2.02 1.48
CA HIS A 276 7.04 -2.48 0.51
C HIS A 276 7.36 -3.88 -0.02
N LEU A 277 6.31 -4.62 -0.34
CA LEU A 277 6.40 -6.04 -0.71
C LEU A 277 5.87 -6.29 -2.12
N ILE A 278 6.66 -7.03 -2.90
CA ILE A 278 6.26 -7.62 -4.18
C ILE A 278 6.53 -9.12 -4.09
N ILE A 279 5.50 -9.94 -4.16
CA ILE A 279 5.60 -11.39 -4.12
C ILE A 279 5.45 -11.91 -5.55
N LEU A 280 6.40 -12.71 -5.99
CA LEU A 280 6.38 -13.34 -7.31
C LEU A 280 6.00 -14.81 -7.14
N ALA A 281 4.90 -15.22 -7.77
CA ALA A 281 4.45 -16.61 -7.81
C ALA A 281 5.01 -17.34 -9.03
N ASN A 282 5.63 -18.49 -8.82
CA ASN A 282 6.23 -19.35 -9.84
C ASN A 282 5.17 -20.09 -10.70
N THR A 283 4.40 -19.35 -11.49
CA THR A 283 3.32 -19.90 -12.32
C THR A 283 3.07 -19.04 -13.55
N ASP A 284 2.55 -19.65 -14.60
CA ASP A 284 2.17 -19.00 -15.87
C ASP A 284 0.68 -18.68 -15.98
N THR A 285 -0.14 -19.17 -15.04
CA THR A 285 -1.57 -18.83 -14.92
C THR A 285 -1.72 -17.32 -14.72
N TYR A 286 -2.74 -16.69 -15.32
CA TYR A 286 -2.96 -15.24 -15.15
C TYR A 286 -3.67 -14.95 -13.83
N GLY A 287 -3.04 -14.19 -12.94
CA GLY A 287 -3.66 -13.67 -11.73
C GLY A 287 -2.70 -12.87 -10.84
N GLY A 288 -3.26 -12.35 -9.76
CA GLY A 288 -2.54 -11.50 -8.83
C GLY A 288 -3.47 -10.58 -8.07
N GLY A 289 -2.87 -9.66 -7.32
CA GLY A 289 -3.53 -8.57 -6.61
C GLY A 289 -2.54 -7.66 -5.91
N GLY A 290 -2.92 -6.41 -5.71
CA GLY A 290 -2.17 -5.42 -4.96
C GLY A 290 -3.08 -4.67 -4.01
N ILE A 291 -2.69 -4.60 -2.73
CA ILE A 291 -3.46 -3.88 -1.71
C ILE A 291 -2.55 -2.85 -1.03
N TYR A 292 -3.03 -1.62 -0.93
CA TYR A 292 -2.26 -0.47 -0.42
C TYR A 292 -1.63 -0.76 0.96
N ASN A 293 -0.30 -0.64 1.04
CA ASN A 293 0.52 -0.94 2.22
C ASN A 293 0.30 -2.33 2.84
N SER A 294 -0.14 -3.30 2.03
CA SER A 294 -0.12 -4.73 2.35
C SER A 294 0.99 -5.38 1.52
N TYR A 295 0.68 -5.82 0.29
CA TYR A 295 1.64 -6.38 -0.64
C TYR A 295 1.08 -6.34 -2.07
N THR A 296 1.99 -6.45 -3.05
CA THR A 296 1.68 -6.94 -4.40
C THR A 296 1.96 -8.44 -4.45
N LEU A 297 1.08 -9.23 -5.07
CA LEU A 297 1.33 -10.63 -5.42
C LEU A 297 0.93 -10.84 -6.89
N THR A 298 1.85 -11.34 -7.72
CA THR A 298 1.59 -11.58 -9.14
C THR A 298 2.32 -12.80 -9.65
N THR A 299 1.77 -13.40 -10.70
CA THR A 299 2.33 -14.56 -11.40
C THR A 299 3.49 -14.12 -12.28
N ALA A 300 4.64 -14.80 -12.16
CA ALA A 300 5.89 -14.36 -12.78
C ALA A 300 6.06 -14.80 -14.25
N HIS A 301 5.42 -15.90 -14.65
CA HIS A 301 5.65 -16.50 -15.98
C HIS A 301 4.51 -16.29 -16.96
N ASN A 302 3.43 -15.63 -16.52
CA ASN A 302 2.36 -15.25 -17.42
C ASN A 302 2.87 -14.24 -18.47
N PRO A 303 2.44 -14.30 -19.75
CA PRO A 303 2.84 -13.34 -20.78
C PRO A 303 2.53 -11.86 -20.44
N GLN A 304 1.59 -11.61 -19.51
CA GLN A 304 1.24 -10.28 -19.02
C GLN A 304 1.96 -9.89 -17.72
N PHE A 305 2.93 -10.68 -17.23
CA PHE A 305 3.64 -10.40 -15.96
C PHE A 305 4.14 -8.95 -15.85
N LYS A 306 4.84 -8.47 -16.88
CA LYS A 306 5.44 -7.13 -16.92
C LYS A 306 4.42 -6.01 -16.68
N PRO A 307 3.34 -5.86 -17.47
CA PRO A 307 2.35 -4.83 -17.19
C PRO A 307 1.61 -5.07 -15.87
N VAL A 308 1.34 -6.32 -15.49
CA VAL A 308 0.58 -6.66 -14.27
C VAL A 308 1.34 -6.29 -13.00
N VAL A 309 2.63 -6.66 -12.88
CA VAL A 309 3.41 -6.32 -11.66
C VAL A 309 3.46 -4.81 -11.41
N VAL A 310 3.47 -4.01 -12.47
CA VAL A 310 3.42 -2.54 -12.37
C VAL A 310 2.03 -2.05 -11.99
N HIS A 311 0.97 -2.67 -12.52
CA HIS A 311 -0.42 -2.37 -12.14
C HIS A 311 -0.65 -2.64 -10.65
N GLU A 312 -0.30 -3.84 -10.18
CA GLU A 312 -0.47 -4.22 -8.78
C GLU A 312 0.36 -3.34 -7.83
N PHE A 313 1.57 -2.97 -8.23
CA PHE A 313 2.39 -2.04 -7.46
C PHE A 313 1.79 -0.62 -7.44
N GLY A 314 1.02 -0.25 -8.47
CA GLY A 314 0.18 0.95 -8.46
C GLY A 314 -0.83 0.96 -7.31
N HIS A 315 -1.40 -0.19 -6.96
CA HIS A 315 -2.25 -0.33 -5.77
C HIS A 315 -1.43 -0.37 -4.49
N SER A 316 -0.48 -1.30 -4.37
CA SER A 316 0.18 -1.60 -3.09
C SER A 316 1.10 -0.47 -2.62
N PHE A 317 1.74 0.25 -3.54
CA PHE A 317 2.59 1.41 -3.25
C PHE A 317 1.88 2.72 -3.57
N GLY A 318 1.36 2.86 -4.79
CA GLY A 318 0.80 4.12 -5.29
C GLY A 318 -0.56 4.50 -4.70
N ALA A 319 -1.22 3.57 -3.99
CA ALA A 319 -2.56 3.76 -3.42
C ALA A 319 -3.60 4.16 -4.49
N LEU A 320 -3.43 3.66 -5.71
CA LEU A 320 -4.32 3.92 -6.83
C LEU A 320 -5.48 2.94 -6.83
N ALA A 321 -6.65 3.39 -7.30
CA ALA A 321 -7.78 2.52 -7.60
C ALA A 321 -7.67 1.96 -9.02
N ASP A 322 -8.45 0.93 -9.31
CA ASP A 322 -8.72 0.51 -10.67
C ASP A 322 -9.52 1.54 -11.45
N GLU A 323 -9.11 1.75 -12.69
CA GLU A 323 -9.77 2.65 -13.65
C GLU A 323 -10.62 1.88 -14.67
N TYR A 324 -10.59 0.54 -14.64
CA TYR A 324 -11.50 -0.27 -15.44
C TYR A 324 -12.88 -0.40 -14.78
N PHE A 325 -13.84 -0.82 -15.59
CA PHE A 325 -15.23 -1.00 -15.22
C PHE A 325 -15.80 -2.14 -16.05
N TYR A 326 -16.80 -2.82 -15.51
CA TYR A 326 -17.43 -3.96 -16.17
C TYR A 326 -18.86 -3.62 -16.55
N GLU A 327 -19.29 -4.05 -17.75
CA GLU A 327 -20.70 -3.91 -18.16
C GLU A 327 -21.62 -4.79 -17.31
N GLN A 328 -21.10 -5.92 -16.83
CA GLN A 328 -21.77 -6.81 -15.89
C GLN A 328 -21.15 -6.60 -14.52
N ALA A 329 -22.00 -6.37 -13.53
CA ALA A 329 -21.59 -6.32 -12.14
C ALA A 329 -20.89 -7.62 -11.72
N ASP A 330 -19.81 -7.48 -10.96
CA ASP A 330 -19.16 -8.58 -10.26
C ASP A 330 -19.16 -8.32 -8.74
N HIS A 331 -18.44 -9.15 -7.98
CA HIS A 331 -18.30 -9.00 -6.53
C HIS A 331 -17.74 -7.65 -6.05
N THR A 332 -17.19 -6.81 -6.95
CA THR A 332 -16.61 -5.50 -6.63
C THR A 332 -17.58 -4.33 -6.84
N GLU A 333 -18.80 -4.57 -7.33
CA GLU A 333 -19.80 -3.52 -7.61
C GLU A 333 -20.13 -2.67 -6.36
N ASN A 334 -20.06 -3.28 -5.18
CA ASN A 334 -20.38 -2.63 -3.90
C ASN A 334 -19.17 -1.95 -3.22
N THR A 335 -18.01 -1.90 -3.88
CA THR A 335 -16.81 -1.28 -3.32
C THR A 335 -17.02 0.23 -3.10
N TYR A 336 -17.56 0.94 -4.09
CA TYR A 336 -17.75 2.39 -4.00
C TYR A 336 -19.24 2.78 -3.90
N LYS A 337 -19.52 3.83 -3.13
CA LYS A 337 -20.85 4.45 -3.07
C LYS A 337 -20.81 5.84 -3.67
N LEU A 338 -21.60 6.07 -4.71
CA LEU A 338 -21.62 7.33 -5.50
C LEU A 338 -21.89 8.61 -4.69
N GLY A 339 -22.48 8.50 -3.49
CA GLY A 339 -22.72 9.64 -2.59
C GLY A 339 -21.50 10.09 -1.78
N TYR A 340 -20.33 9.45 -1.95
CA TYR A 340 -19.10 9.73 -1.21
C TYR A 340 -17.93 9.87 -2.18
N GLU A 341 -16.99 10.76 -1.88
CA GLU A 341 -15.76 10.89 -2.66
C GLU A 341 -14.76 9.78 -2.26
N PRO A 342 -14.25 8.96 -3.21
CA PRO A 342 -13.20 7.99 -2.94
C PRO A 342 -11.95 8.67 -2.40
N TRP A 343 -11.15 7.98 -1.59
CA TRP A 343 -9.90 8.56 -1.08
C TRP A 343 -8.75 8.41 -2.07
N GLU A 344 -8.86 7.45 -2.99
CA GLU A 344 -7.95 7.18 -4.08
C GLU A 344 -7.91 8.38 -5.04
N GLN A 345 -6.71 8.70 -5.52
CA GLN A 345 -6.43 9.96 -6.20
C GLN A 345 -6.80 9.95 -7.69
N ASN A 346 -7.02 8.77 -8.29
CA ASN A 346 -7.20 8.56 -9.72
C ASN A 346 -8.63 8.16 -10.13
N ILE A 347 -9.59 8.21 -9.21
CA ILE A 347 -11.02 8.09 -9.52
C ILE A 347 -11.80 9.15 -8.75
N THR A 348 -13.00 9.51 -9.22
CA THR A 348 -13.85 10.49 -8.54
C THR A 348 -15.33 10.22 -8.77
N THR A 349 -16.16 10.51 -7.77
CA THR A 349 -17.63 10.55 -7.89
C THR A 349 -18.15 11.97 -8.11
N LEU A 350 -17.24 12.96 -8.21
CA LEU A 350 -17.50 14.39 -8.30
C LEU A 350 -18.12 15.02 -7.04
N VAL A 351 -18.16 14.30 -5.92
CA VAL A 351 -18.64 14.82 -4.64
C VAL A 351 -17.68 15.87 -4.08
N ASP A 352 -16.37 15.62 -4.19
CA ASP A 352 -15.30 16.57 -3.83
C ASP A 352 -14.17 16.55 -4.88
N PHE A 353 -14.52 16.91 -6.11
CA PHE A 353 -13.57 16.87 -7.22
C PHE A 353 -12.40 17.87 -7.09
N GLU A 354 -12.56 18.92 -6.28
CA GLU A 354 -11.48 19.87 -5.97
C GLU A 354 -10.28 19.19 -5.31
N SER A 355 -10.52 18.13 -4.52
CA SER A 355 -9.46 17.38 -3.84
C SER A 355 -8.69 16.42 -4.76
N LYS A 356 -9.08 16.31 -6.04
CA LYS A 356 -8.56 15.32 -6.99
C LYS A 356 -7.64 15.95 -8.03
N TRP A 357 -8.00 15.90 -9.31
CA TRP A 357 -7.18 16.42 -10.42
C TRP A 357 -7.83 17.60 -11.14
N LYS A 358 -8.80 18.27 -10.51
CA LYS A 358 -9.43 19.46 -11.10
C LYS A 358 -8.42 20.55 -11.43
N ASP A 359 -7.37 20.68 -10.62
CA ASP A 359 -6.22 21.57 -10.83
C ASP A 359 -5.39 21.22 -12.08
N MET A 360 -5.50 20.00 -12.61
CA MET A 360 -4.82 19.55 -13.83
C MET A 360 -5.67 19.67 -15.10
N LEU A 361 -6.93 20.09 -14.99
CA LEU A 361 -7.82 20.23 -16.15
C LEU A 361 -7.61 21.56 -16.87
N ASP A 362 -7.69 21.53 -18.21
CA ASP A 362 -7.88 22.75 -18.98
C ASP A 362 -9.24 23.39 -18.63
N LYS A 363 -9.28 24.72 -18.52
CA LYS A 363 -10.48 25.49 -18.15
C LYS A 363 -11.68 25.25 -19.10
N ARG A 364 -11.45 24.76 -20.31
CA ARG A 364 -12.47 24.48 -21.33
C ARG A 364 -12.86 23.00 -21.38
N THR A 365 -12.25 22.14 -20.57
CA THR A 365 -12.59 20.72 -20.53
C THR A 365 -14.04 20.55 -20.07
N LYS A 366 -14.82 19.83 -20.88
CA LYS A 366 -16.20 19.49 -20.53
C LYS A 366 -16.21 18.35 -19.51
N ILE A 367 -17.21 18.39 -18.61
CA ILE A 367 -17.45 17.36 -17.60
C ILE A 367 -18.88 16.84 -17.79
N PRO A 368 -19.08 15.54 -18.10
CA PRO A 368 -18.04 14.57 -18.44
C PRO A 368 -17.29 14.91 -19.73
N THR A 369 -16.07 14.38 -19.86
CA THR A 369 -15.26 14.47 -21.08
C THR A 369 -15.60 13.31 -22.00
N GLU A 370 -15.94 13.61 -23.25
CA GLU A 370 -16.19 12.59 -24.27
C GLU A 370 -14.86 11.98 -24.75
N PRO A 371 -14.72 10.65 -24.76
CA PRO A 371 -13.53 9.99 -25.30
C PRO A 371 -13.43 10.22 -26.81
N THR A 372 -12.20 10.25 -27.34
CA THR A 372 -11.93 10.31 -28.79
C THR A 372 -11.14 9.07 -29.20
N ASP A 373 -11.30 8.64 -30.46
CA ASP A 373 -10.53 7.51 -31.02
C ASP A 373 -9.08 7.87 -31.38
N LYS A 374 -8.67 9.12 -31.13
CA LYS A 374 -7.35 9.61 -31.52
C LYS A 374 -6.33 9.16 -30.48
N ARG A 375 -5.39 8.30 -30.88
CA ARG A 375 -4.30 7.82 -30.00
C ARG A 375 -3.54 8.91 -29.23
N LYS A 376 -3.36 10.08 -29.84
CA LYS A 376 -2.68 11.23 -29.18
C LYS A 376 -3.46 11.77 -27.97
N ASP A 377 -4.77 11.51 -27.90
CA ASP A 377 -5.64 11.97 -26.84
C ASP A 377 -5.74 10.92 -25.69
N ASN A 378 -5.17 9.71 -25.85
CA ASN A 378 -5.25 8.59 -24.90
C ASN A 378 -4.95 8.97 -23.44
N TYR A 379 -3.95 9.83 -23.24
CA TYR A 379 -3.47 10.27 -21.92
C TYR A 379 -3.84 11.73 -21.61
N THR A 380 -4.74 12.34 -22.38
CA THR A 380 -5.22 13.70 -22.12
C THR A 380 -6.05 13.70 -20.86
N VAL A 381 -5.68 14.54 -19.90
CA VAL A 381 -6.39 14.68 -18.63
C VAL A 381 -7.79 15.24 -18.86
N GLY A 382 -8.79 14.47 -18.45
CA GLY A 382 -10.21 14.79 -18.56
C GLY A 382 -11.00 14.20 -17.39
N VAL A 383 -12.32 14.11 -17.53
CA VAL A 383 -13.22 13.49 -16.57
C VAL A 383 -14.07 12.48 -17.32
N TYR A 384 -13.50 11.31 -17.58
CA TYR A 384 -14.12 10.28 -18.41
C TYR A 384 -14.97 9.36 -17.54
N GLU A 385 -16.24 9.21 -17.89
CA GLU A 385 -17.15 8.33 -17.14
C GLU A 385 -16.73 6.86 -17.27
N GLY A 386 -16.83 6.14 -16.16
CA GLY A 386 -16.37 4.76 -16.00
C GLY A 386 -15.05 4.68 -15.21
N GLY A 387 -15.02 3.84 -14.18
CA GLY A 387 -13.84 3.57 -13.35
C GLY A 387 -14.28 2.97 -12.01
N GLY A 388 -13.34 2.48 -11.20
CA GLY A 388 -13.68 1.87 -9.91
C GLY A 388 -14.78 0.82 -10.03
N TYR A 389 -14.72 -0.02 -11.07
CA TYR A 389 -15.69 -1.08 -11.38
C TYR A 389 -17.07 -0.62 -11.86
N MET A 390 -17.38 0.68 -11.81
CA MET A 390 -18.69 1.24 -12.15
C MET A 390 -18.71 1.89 -13.54
N THR A 391 -19.77 1.66 -14.33
CA THR A 391 -19.96 2.27 -15.65
C THR A 391 -20.50 3.71 -15.61
N LYS A 392 -21.15 4.10 -14.51
CA LYS A 392 -21.84 5.39 -14.35
C LYS A 392 -21.56 6.00 -12.99
N GLY A 393 -21.49 7.34 -12.94
CA GLY A 393 -21.29 8.10 -11.71
C GLY A 393 -19.88 8.05 -11.10
N MET A 394 -19.02 7.15 -11.57
CA MET A 394 -17.58 7.15 -11.30
C MET A 394 -16.82 7.65 -12.53
N TYR A 395 -15.76 8.41 -12.32
CA TYR A 395 -14.96 9.00 -13.39
C TYR A 395 -13.47 8.75 -13.17
N ARG A 396 -12.74 8.62 -14.28
CA ARG A 396 -11.28 8.44 -14.33
C ARG A 396 -10.62 9.59 -15.11
N PRO A 397 -9.31 9.83 -14.90
CA PRO A 397 -8.61 10.98 -15.45
C PRO A 397 -8.21 10.86 -16.93
N ALA A 398 -8.13 9.65 -17.48
CA ALA A 398 -7.69 9.42 -18.86
C ALA A 398 -8.42 8.26 -19.53
N VAL A 399 -8.41 8.23 -20.87
CA VAL A 399 -8.99 7.11 -21.63
C VAL A 399 -8.15 5.84 -21.44
N VAL A 400 -6.82 5.98 -21.43
CA VAL A 400 -5.87 4.87 -21.26
C VAL A 400 -4.99 5.13 -20.03
N CYS A 401 -4.81 4.10 -19.22
CA CYS A 401 -3.92 4.12 -18.05
C CYS A 401 -3.45 2.70 -17.76
N ARG A 402 -2.28 2.53 -17.15
CA ARG A 402 -1.85 1.26 -16.56
C ARG A 402 -2.85 0.72 -15.52
N MET A 403 -3.55 1.60 -14.79
CA MET A 403 -4.62 1.20 -13.86
C MET A 403 -5.93 0.78 -14.55
N ARG A 404 -5.98 0.83 -15.89
CA ARG A 404 -7.14 0.43 -16.68
C ARG A 404 -6.84 -0.73 -17.62
N ASP A 405 -5.73 -0.64 -18.36
CA ASP A 405 -5.42 -1.50 -19.48
C ASP A 405 -3.99 -2.05 -19.39
N ASN A 406 -3.84 -3.37 -19.49
CA ASN A 406 -2.51 -4.01 -19.52
C ASN A 406 -1.68 -3.63 -20.76
N VAL A 407 -2.33 -3.15 -21.83
CA VAL A 407 -1.65 -2.66 -23.04
C VAL A 407 -1.17 -1.20 -22.94
N ALA A 408 -1.55 -0.47 -21.89
CA ALA A 408 -1.04 0.88 -21.66
C ALA A 408 0.48 0.85 -21.55
N THR A 409 1.16 1.90 -22.02
CA THR A 409 2.63 2.00 -21.98
C THR A 409 3.12 2.84 -20.81
N GLN A 410 2.20 3.47 -20.07
CA GLN A 410 2.49 4.35 -18.94
C GLN A 410 1.26 4.48 -18.03
N PHE A 411 1.46 4.98 -16.81
CA PHE A 411 0.40 5.54 -15.99
C PHE A 411 -0.14 6.84 -16.64
N CYS A 412 -1.43 7.14 -16.45
CA CYS A 412 -1.97 8.44 -16.83
C CYS A 412 -1.33 9.58 -16.01
N PRO A 413 -1.37 10.84 -16.45
CA PRO A 413 -0.69 11.94 -15.75
C PRO A 413 -1.11 12.12 -14.28
N VAL A 414 -2.37 11.83 -13.96
CA VAL A 414 -2.88 11.92 -12.58
C VAL A 414 -2.31 10.81 -11.69
N CYS A 415 -2.22 9.58 -12.21
CA CYS A 415 -1.55 8.47 -11.53
C CYS A 415 -0.05 8.74 -11.35
N GLN A 416 0.62 9.31 -12.37
CA GLN A 416 2.03 9.68 -12.24
C GLN A 416 2.23 10.69 -11.10
N ARG A 417 1.42 11.75 -11.05
CA ARG A 417 1.45 12.75 -9.96
C ARG A 417 1.16 12.12 -8.59
N ALA A 418 0.21 11.20 -8.52
CA ALA A 418 -0.15 10.54 -7.26
C ALA A 418 1.00 9.65 -6.75
N ILE A 419 1.61 8.84 -7.61
CA ILE A 419 2.79 8.03 -7.28
C ILE A 419 3.96 8.93 -6.86
N GLU A 420 4.23 10.01 -7.59
CA GLU A 420 5.31 10.95 -7.27
C GLU A 420 5.13 11.55 -5.87
N ARG A 421 3.89 11.92 -5.50
CA ARG A 421 3.56 12.39 -4.15
C ARG A 421 3.88 11.35 -3.08
N ILE A 422 3.59 10.05 -3.31
CA ILE A 422 3.98 8.98 -2.37
C ILE A 422 5.51 8.87 -2.24
N ILE A 423 6.23 8.95 -3.36
CA ILE A 423 7.71 8.89 -3.36
C ILE A 423 8.29 10.04 -2.55
N LEU A 424 7.84 11.27 -2.82
CA LEU A 424 8.32 12.47 -2.14
C LEU A 424 7.92 12.47 -0.66
N TYR A 425 6.69 12.07 -0.33
CA TYR A 425 6.23 11.96 1.06
C TYR A 425 7.13 11.06 1.92
N ASN A 426 7.64 9.95 1.36
CA ASN A 426 8.51 9.04 2.11
C ASN A 426 9.97 9.52 2.20
N THR A 427 10.39 10.47 1.35
CA THR A 427 11.82 10.83 1.19
C THR A 427 12.14 12.31 1.40
N GLU A 428 11.14 13.19 1.52
CA GLU A 428 11.29 14.62 1.72
C GLU A 428 10.37 15.16 2.83
N GLN A 429 10.86 16.11 3.61
CA GLN A 429 10.06 16.75 4.66
C GLN A 429 9.12 17.81 4.06
N GLU A 430 7.81 17.64 4.25
CA GLU A 430 6.76 18.60 3.86
C GLU A 430 6.52 19.70 4.89
#